data_AF-A0A327H4W1-F1
#
_entry.id   AF-A0A327H4W1-F1
#
_cell.length_a   1.000
_cell.length_b   1.000
_cell.length_c   1.000
_cell.angle_alpha   90.00
_cell.angle_beta   90.00
_cell.angle_gamma   90.00
#
_symmetry.space_group_name_H-M   'P 1'
#
loop_
_entity.id
_entity.type
_entity.pdbx_description
1 polymer ?
#
loop_
_entity_poly.entity_id
_entity_poly.type
_entity_poly.pdbx_seq_one_letter_code
_entity_poly.pdbx_strand_id
1 'polypeptide(L)'
;MAMREELLTLLQLKDIDRTGWVRAGVENPESVAAHSWGMAVLALRLCPEELELSKVLSMCLVHDIAEIVVGDLTPHDDIRGEEKHRLEREAMMKIAPQWVELFDEYEQGESEEAQFVKTMDKLDMGLQAMNYQQQSLDLSEFITSAQSRTHGTEFASLLE
;
A
#
# COMPACT_ATOMS: atom_id res chain seq x y z
N MET A 1 17.06 -20.54 14.57
CA MET A 1 15.77 -21.04 14.08
C MET A 1 14.72 -19.92 14.05
N ALA A 2 14.64 -19.06 15.08
CA ALA A 2 13.75 -17.87 15.10
C ALA A 2 13.88 -16.93 13.88
N MET A 3 15.10 -16.52 13.49
CA MET A 3 15.28 -15.57 12.36
C MET A 3 14.73 -16.10 11.02
N ARG A 4 14.83 -17.40 10.75
CA ARG A 4 14.28 -17.99 9.52
C ARG A 4 12.75 -17.93 9.53
N GLU A 5 12.13 -18.24 10.67
CA GLU A 5 10.66 -18.20 10.81
C GLU A 5 10.16 -16.76 10.68
N GLU A 6 10.84 -15.79 11.28
CA GLU A 6 10.54 -14.37 11.13
C GLU A 6 10.59 -13.93 9.65
N LEU A 7 11.71 -14.24 8.95
CA LEU A 7 11.84 -13.91 7.53
C LEU A 7 10.79 -14.62 6.67
N LEU A 8 10.45 -15.88 6.97
CA LEU A 8 9.40 -16.60 6.25
C LEU A 8 8.03 -15.95 6.47
N THR A 9 7.72 -15.51 7.70
CA THR A 9 6.49 -14.78 8.00
C THR A 9 6.41 -13.50 7.18
N LEU A 10 7.45 -12.65 7.19
CA LEU A 10 7.45 -11.39 6.42
C LEU A 10 7.24 -11.61 4.92
N LEU A 11 7.74 -12.72 4.38
CA LEU A 11 7.59 -13.04 2.96
C LEU A 11 6.19 -13.53 2.57
N GLN A 12 5.30 -13.81 3.54
CA GLN A 12 3.91 -14.25 3.27
C GLN A 12 3.06 -13.15 2.61
N LEU A 13 3.47 -11.89 2.67
CA LEU A 13 2.82 -10.79 1.95
C LEU A 13 2.70 -11.05 0.44
N LYS A 14 3.57 -11.92 -0.11
CA LYS A 14 3.55 -12.36 -1.52
C LYS A 14 2.33 -13.21 -1.87
N ASP A 15 1.73 -13.85 -0.88
CA ASP A 15 0.63 -14.81 -1.04
C ASP A 15 -0.74 -14.18 -0.72
N ILE A 16 -0.78 -12.87 -0.47
CA ILE A 16 -1.99 -12.12 -0.14
C ILE A 16 -2.40 -11.33 -1.36
N ASP A 17 -3.48 -11.76 -2.02
CA ASP A 17 -4.08 -11.01 -3.13
C ASP A 17 -4.71 -9.71 -2.61
N ARG A 18 -4.59 -8.62 -3.38
CA ARG A 18 -5.26 -7.37 -3.08
C ARG A 18 -6.79 -7.54 -3.17
N THR A 19 -7.46 -7.48 -2.03
CA THR A 19 -8.89 -7.76 -1.82
C THR A 19 -9.77 -6.88 -2.71
N GLY A 20 -9.36 -5.63 -2.97
CA GLY A 20 -10.07 -4.73 -3.88
C GLY A 20 -10.25 -5.33 -5.29
N TRP A 21 -9.18 -5.88 -5.86
CA TRP A 21 -9.19 -6.51 -7.19
C TRP A 21 -9.96 -7.82 -7.21
N VAL A 22 -9.83 -8.64 -6.14
CA VAL A 22 -10.59 -9.88 -5.98
C VAL A 22 -12.09 -9.59 -6.01
N ARG A 23 -12.54 -8.53 -5.30
CA ARG A 23 -13.95 -8.12 -5.28
C ARG A 23 -14.43 -7.57 -6.63
N ALA A 24 -13.57 -6.85 -7.34
CA ALA A 24 -13.86 -6.34 -8.67
C ALA A 24 -13.88 -7.43 -9.77
N GLY A 25 -13.51 -8.67 -9.43
CA GLY A 25 -13.52 -9.80 -10.36
C GLY A 25 -12.31 -9.85 -11.30
N VAL A 26 -11.21 -9.19 -10.94
CA VAL A 26 -9.94 -9.25 -11.69
C VAL A 26 -9.41 -10.68 -11.67
N GLU A 27 -9.08 -11.22 -12.85
CA GLU A 27 -8.40 -12.49 -12.96
C GLU A 27 -6.90 -12.31 -12.65
N ASN A 28 -6.37 -13.14 -11.74
CA ASN A 28 -4.98 -13.09 -11.26
C ASN A 28 -4.59 -11.69 -10.75
N PRO A 29 -5.24 -11.22 -9.67
CA PRO A 29 -4.89 -9.93 -9.07
C PRO A 29 -3.45 -9.94 -8.57
N GLU A 30 -2.85 -8.76 -8.48
CA GLU A 30 -1.56 -8.59 -7.83
C GLU A 30 -1.64 -8.95 -6.34
N SER A 31 -0.51 -9.34 -5.76
CA SER A 31 -0.40 -9.47 -4.32
C SER A 31 -0.06 -8.13 -3.66
N VAL A 32 -0.28 -8.03 -2.35
CA VAL A 32 0.08 -6.86 -1.54
C VAL A 32 1.59 -6.58 -1.62
N ALA A 33 2.42 -7.62 -1.71
CA ALA A 33 3.86 -7.45 -1.94
C ALA A 33 4.17 -6.87 -3.33
N ALA A 34 3.39 -7.21 -4.37
CA ALA A 34 3.56 -6.65 -5.71
C ALA A 34 3.19 -5.16 -5.74
N HIS A 35 2.10 -4.79 -5.06
CA HIS A 35 1.72 -3.40 -4.83
C HIS A 35 2.83 -2.61 -4.12
N SER A 36 3.38 -3.15 -3.01
CA SER A 36 4.49 -2.53 -2.27
C SER A 36 5.74 -2.35 -3.15
N TRP A 37 6.03 -3.31 -4.03
CA TRP A 37 7.09 -3.20 -5.03
C TRP A 37 6.80 -2.11 -6.07
N GLY A 38 5.57 -2.04 -6.57
CA GLY A 38 5.13 -1.01 -7.52
C GLY A 38 5.32 0.40 -6.96
N MET A 39 4.85 0.62 -5.73
CA MET A 39 5.09 1.86 -4.97
C MET A 39 6.58 2.21 -4.84
N ALA A 40 7.43 1.23 -4.53
CA ALA A 40 8.88 1.46 -4.41
C ALA A 40 9.51 1.85 -5.77
N VAL A 41 9.05 1.27 -6.88
CA VAL A 41 9.48 1.65 -8.23
C VAL A 41 9.04 3.07 -8.58
N LEU A 42 7.80 3.45 -8.26
CA LEU A 42 7.31 4.81 -8.43
C LEU A 42 8.13 5.80 -7.60
N ALA A 43 8.39 5.48 -6.32
CA ALA A 43 9.20 6.31 -5.44
C ALA A 43 10.63 6.50 -5.95
N LEU A 44 11.29 5.46 -6.44
CA LEU A 44 12.63 5.57 -7.07
C LEU A 44 12.65 6.57 -8.23
N ARG A 45 11.52 6.75 -8.93
CA ARG A 45 11.42 7.62 -10.09
C ARG A 45 10.94 9.03 -9.77
N LEU A 46 10.06 9.16 -8.77
CA LEU A 46 9.25 10.35 -8.52
C LEU A 46 9.54 11.04 -7.18
N CYS A 47 10.38 10.47 -6.31
CA CYS A 47 10.73 11.09 -5.03
C CYS A 47 11.40 12.45 -5.25
N PRO A 48 10.88 13.53 -4.63
CA PRO A 48 11.56 14.84 -4.62
C PRO A 48 12.93 14.76 -3.97
N GLU A 49 13.85 15.64 -4.35
CA GLU A 49 15.22 15.67 -3.82
C GLU A 49 15.27 16.07 -2.34
N GLU A 50 14.25 16.78 -1.87
CA GLU A 50 14.11 17.25 -0.49
C GLU A 50 13.72 16.13 0.48
N LEU A 51 13.13 15.04 -0.02
CA LEU A 51 12.70 13.90 0.79
C LEU A 51 13.81 12.85 0.91
N GLU A 52 13.87 12.19 2.07
CA GLU A 52 14.84 11.12 2.28
C GLU A 52 14.39 9.83 1.58
N LEU A 53 14.91 9.58 0.38
CA LEU A 53 14.52 8.44 -0.46
C LEU A 53 14.61 7.09 0.28
N SER A 54 15.64 6.85 1.10
CA SER A 54 15.75 5.58 1.84
C SER A 54 14.61 5.39 2.83
N LYS A 55 14.16 6.44 3.51
CA LYS A 55 12.98 6.41 4.38
C LYS A 55 11.69 6.19 3.59
N VAL A 56 11.50 6.92 2.48
CA VAL A 56 10.36 6.74 1.56
C VAL A 56 10.26 5.29 1.09
N LEU A 57 11.36 4.72 0.58
CA LEU A 57 11.41 3.32 0.12
C LEU A 57 11.14 2.34 1.26
N SER A 58 11.73 2.59 2.44
CA SER A 58 11.48 1.75 3.62
C SER A 58 10.00 1.76 3.98
N MET A 59 9.34 2.93 3.94
CA MET A 59 7.93 3.08 4.25
C MET A 59 7.05 2.37 3.22
N CYS A 60 7.30 2.54 1.92
CA CYS A 60 6.59 1.80 0.86
C CYS A 60 6.64 0.28 1.09
N LEU A 61 7.80 -0.25 1.51
CA LEU A 61 8.00 -1.70 1.68
C LEU A 61 7.36 -2.26 2.95
N VAL A 62 7.08 -1.44 3.97
CA VAL A 62 6.61 -1.93 5.29
C VAL A 62 5.17 -1.57 5.63
N HIS A 63 4.57 -0.60 4.92
CA HIS A 63 3.30 -0.01 5.32
C HIS A 63 2.15 -1.04 5.45
N ASP A 64 2.10 -2.05 4.57
CA ASP A 64 1.06 -3.09 4.57
C ASP A 64 1.53 -4.43 5.19
N ILE A 65 2.67 -4.49 5.89
CA ILE A 65 3.14 -5.74 6.51
C ILE A 65 2.12 -6.31 7.51
N ALA A 66 1.35 -5.44 8.18
CA ALA A 66 0.29 -5.82 9.10
C ALA A 66 -0.75 -6.76 8.46
N GLU A 67 -0.97 -6.65 7.15
CA GLU A 67 -1.96 -7.42 6.40
C GLU A 67 -1.65 -8.93 6.38
N ILE A 68 -0.41 -9.33 6.68
CA ILE A 68 -0.04 -10.73 6.91
C ILE A 68 -0.90 -11.37 8.02
N VAL A 69 -1.31 -10.58 9.00
CA VAL A 69 -2.10 -11.05 10.15
C VAL A 69 -3.57 -10.65 10.02
N VAL A 70 -3.85 -9.42 9.57
CA VAL A 70 -5.23 -8.89 9.55
C VAL A 70 -5.95 -9.06 8.22
N GLY A 71 -5.24 -9.43 7.15
CA GLY A 71 -5.70 -9.41 5.77
C GLY A 71 -5.72 -8.00 5.16
N ASP A 72 -5.81 -7.91 3.83
CA ASP A 72 -6.02 -6.64 3.12
C ASP A 72 -7.46 -6.16 3.34
N LEU A 73 -7.65 -5.33 4.37
CA LEU A 73 -8.94 -4.77 4.78
C LEU A 73 -9.34 -3.60 3.88
N THR A 74 -10.52 -3.67 3.29
CA THR A 74 -11.00 -2.68 2.32
C THR A 74 -12.09 -1.76 2.89
N PRO A 75 -12.45 -0.67 2.18
CA PRO A 75 -13.59 0.17 2.54
C PRO A 75 -14.97 -0.50 2.52
N HIS A 76 -15.08 -1.80 2.23
CA HIS A 76 -16.36 -2.54 2.35
C HIS A 76 -16.39 -3.48 3.56
N ASP A 77 -15.28 -3.60 4.31
CA ASP A 77 -15.22 -4.42 5.54
C ASP A 77 -15.78 -3.65 6.75
N ASP A 78 -16.19 -4.36 7.81
CA ASP A 78 -16.79 -3.75 9.01
C ASP A 78 -15.73 -3.11 9.93
N ILE A 79 -14.47 -3.51 9.80
CA ILE A 79 -13.34 -3.04 10.61
C ILE A 79 -12.72 -1.82 9.93
N ARG A 80 -12.82 -0.63 10.56
CA ARG A 80 -12.33 0.64 10.01
C ARG A 80 -11.83 1.58 11.10
N GLY A 81 -11.17 2.66 10.68
CA GLY A 81 -10.75 3.75 11.56
C GLY A 81 -9.86 3.27 12.69
N GLU A 82 -10.16 3.67 13.92
CA GLU A 82 -9.36 3.35 15.11
C GLU A 82 -9.21 1.84 15.35
N GLU A 83 -10.24 1.05 15.07
CA GLU A 83 -10.17 -0.40 15.28
C GLU A 83 -9.27 -1.09 14.26
N LYS A 84 -9.34 -0.66 12.98
CA LYS A 84 -8.39 -1.10 11.94
C LYS A 84 -6.96 -0.79 12.36
N HIS A 85 -6.71 0.47 12.71
CA HIS A 85 -5.39 0.93 13.14
C HIS A 85 -4.87 0.14 14.36
N ARG A 86 -5.72 -0.10 15.37
CA ARG A 86 -5.35 -0.88 16.56
C ARG A 86 -4.92 -2.31 16.19
N LEU A 87 -5.70 -2.99 15.36
CA LEU A 87 -5.42 -4.37 14.94
C LEU A 87 -4.15 -4.46 14.09
N GLU A 88 -3.95 -3.53 13.16
CA GLU A 88 -2.76 -3.48 12.32
C GLU A 88 -1.50 -3.19 13.14
N ARG A 89 -1.60 -2.24 14.08
CA ARG A 89 -0.49 -1.92 14.98
C ARG A 89 -0.15 -3.09 15.89
N GLU A 90 -1.15 -3.82 16.41
CA GLU A 90 -0.94 -5.07 17.17
C GLU A 90 -0.26 -6.15 16.34
N ALA A 91 -0.63 -6.29 15.06
CA ALA A 91 0.05 -7.18 14.13
C ALA A 91 1.51 -6.78 13.91
N MET A 92 1.79 -5.50 13.67
CA MET A 92 3.15 -4.97 13.50
C MET A 92 4.01 -5.22 14.74
N MET A 93 3.50 -4.93 15.94
CA MET A 93 4.22 -5.20 17.20
C MET A 93 4.57 -6.69 17.36
N LYS A 94 3.77 -7.59 16.79
CA LYS A 94 3.97 -9.03 16.88
C LYS A 94 4.97 -9.57 15.86
N ILE A 95 4.90 -9.12 14.59
CA ILE A 95 5.63 -9.75 13.48
C ILE A 95 6.79 -8.90 12.94
N ALA A 96 6.74 -7.59 13.16
CA ALA A 96 7.71 -6.63 12.63
C ALA A 96 7.94 -5.44 13.58
N PRO A 97 8.25 -5.68 14.88
CA PRO A 97 8.37 -4.61 15.88
C PRO A 97 9.45 -3.56 15.53
N GLN A 98 10.45 -3.92 14.73
CA GLN A 98 11.50 -3.02 14.23
C GLN A 98 10.99 -1.92 13.29
N TRP A 99 9.79 -2.07 12.72
CA TRP A 99 9.20 -1.12 11.77
C TRP A 99 7.94 -0.44 12.30
N VAL A 100 7.57 -0.67 13.57
CA VAL A 100 6.33 -0.12 14.14
C VAL A 100 6.32 1.41 14.15
N GLU A 101 7.46 2.05 14.42
CA GLU A 101 7.56 3.51 14.40
C GLU A 101 7.38 4.08 12.99
N LEU A 102 7.93 3.41 11.98
CA LEU A 102 7.80 3.81 10.58
C LEU A 102 6.37 3.59 10.06
N PHE A 103 5.73 2.50 10.49
CA PHE A 103 4.32 2.24 10.26
C PHE A 103 3.43 3.29 10.92
N ASP A 104 3.68 3.62 12.20
CA ASP A 104 2.92 4.64 12.93
C ASP A 104 3.05 6.01 12.25
N GLU A 105 4.24 6.35 11.73
CA GLU A 105 4.47 7.58 10.97
C GLU A 105 3.67 7.59 9.64
N TYR A 106 3.70 6.48 8.89
CA TYR A 106 2.90 6.32 7.69
C TYR A 106 1.41 6.51 7.99
N GLU A 107 0.90 5.86 9.04
CA GLU A 107 -0.52 5.92 9.41
C GLU A 107 -0.97 7.33 9.80
N GLN A 108 -0.15 8.05 10.56
CA GLN A 108 -0.41 9.44 10.94
C GLN A 108 -0.47 10.36 9.72
N GLY A 109 0.41 10.17 8.73
CA GLY A 109 0.40 10.93 7.48
C GLY A 109 0.74 12.42 7.66
N GLU A 110 1.47 12.77 8.73
CA GLU A 110 1.83 14.14 9.05
C GLU A 110 3.16 14.58 8.41
N SER A 111 4.12 13.66 8.25
CA SER A 111 5.41 13.95 7.62
C SER A 111 5.28 14.06 6.10
N GLU A 112 6.20 14.80 5.49
CA GLU A 112 6.23 14.97 4.03
C GLU A 112 6.49 13.61 3.33
N GLU A 113 7.36 12.76 3.90
CA GLU A 113 7.57 11.40 3.39
C GLU A 113 6.30 10.55 3.50
N ALA A 114 5.58 10.57 4.62
CA ALA A 114 4.35 9.80 4.75
C ALA A 114 3.25 10.28 3.79
N GLN A 115 3.13 11.59 3.59
CA GLN A 115 2.19 12.16 2.62
C GLN A 115 2.55 11.77 1.18
N PHE A 116 3.84 11.78 0.84
CA PHE A 116 4.33 11.31 -0.45
C PHE A 116 4.04 9.81 -0.64
N VAL A 117 4.34 8.96 0.34
CA VAL A 117 4.11 7.51 0.25
C VAL A 117 2.63 7.18 0.14
N LYS A 118 1.74 7.86 0.88
CA LYS A 118 0.27 7.72 0.70
C LYS A 118 -0.21 8.17 -0.69
N THR A 119 0.53 9.07 -1.34
CA THR A 119 0.24 9.47 -2.72
C THR A 119 0.71 8.40 -3.70
N MET A 120 1.87 7.78 -3.45
CA MET A 120 2.37 6.64 -4.23
C MET A 120 1.48 5.40 -4.10
N ASP A 121 0.93 5.10 -2.91
CA ASP A 121 -0.06 4.03 -2.70
C ASP A 121 -1.26 4.20 -3.65
N LYS A 122 -1.86 5.40 -3.64
CA LYS A 122 -2.98 5.71 -4.53
C LYS A 122 -2.62 5.77 -6.00
N LEU A 123 -1.45 6.29 -6.34
CA LEU A 123 -0.99 6.36 -7.73
C LEU A 123 -0.76 4.96 -8.30
N ASP A 124 -0.11 4.07 -7.55
CA ASP A 124 0.11 2.67 -7.92
C ASP A 124 -1.22 1.95 -8.17
N MET A 125 -2.15 2.03 -7.21
CA MET A 125 -3.50 1.46 -7.35
C MET A 125 -4.24 2.00 -8.59
N GLY A 126 -4.14 3.31 -8.87
CA GLY A 126 -4.78 3.94 -10.03
C GLY A 126 -4.20 3.46 -11.36
N LEU A 127 -2.86 3.39 -11.47
CA LEU A 127 -2.18 2.87 -12.66
C LEU A 127 -2.48 1.38 -12.86
N GLN A 128 -2.55 0.60 -11.78
CA GLN A 128 -2.91 -0.80 -11.85
C GLN A 128 -4.37 -1.00 -12.30
N ALA A 129 -5.30 -0.14 -11.89
CA ALA A 129 -6.67 -0.15 -12.40
C ALA A 129 -6.70 0.04 -13.93
N MET A 130 -5.96 1.03 -14.46
CA MET A 130 -5.85 1.27 -15.90
C MET A 130 -5.26 0.07 -16.65
N ASN A 131 -4.27 -0.61 -16.05
CA ASN A 131 -3.71 -1.83 -16.61
C ASN A 131 -4.74 -2.97 -16.65
N TYR A 132 -5.55 -3.14 -15.60
CA TYR A 132 -6.60 -4.16 -15.54
C TYR A 132 -7.87 -3.86 -16.34
N GLN A 133 -8.13 -2.62 -16.75
CA GLN A 133 -9.28 -2.27 -17.61
C GLN A 133 -9.29 -3.05 -18.94
N GLN A 134 -8.15 -3.58 -19.38
CA GLN A 134 -8.06 -4.48 -20.54
C GLN A 134 -8.90 -5.77 -20.37
N GLN A 135 -9.27 -6.14 -19.14
CA GLN A 135 -10.13 -7.29 -18.82
C GLN A 135 -11.63 -7.02 -18.98
N SER A 136 -12.04 -5.87 -19.55
CA SER A 136 -13.45 -5.47 -19.71
C SER A 136 -14.22 -5.32 -18.39
N LEU A 137 -13.51 -4.99 -17.31
CA LEU A 137 -14.06 -4.70 -15.98
C LEU A 137 -14.24 -3.18 -15.80
N ASP A 138 -15.27 -2.77 -15.07
CA ASP A 138 -15.42 -1.38 -14.64
C ASP A 138 -14.62 -1.15 -13.35
N LEU A 139 -13.45 -0.52 -13.50
CA LEU A 139 -12.55 -0.17 -12.39
C LEU A 139 -12.49 1.35 -12.17
N SER A 140 -13.48 2.09 -12.67
CA SER A 140 -13.51 3.56 -12.61
C SER A 140 -13.51 4.08 -11.17
N GLU A 141 -14.04 3.33 -10.20
CA GLU A 141 -14.00 3.69 -8.78
C GLU A 141 -12.57 3.80 -8.22
N PHE A 142 -11.67 2.90 -8.64
CA PHE A 142 -10.28 2.89 -8.21
C PHE A 142 -9.52 4.07 -8.80
N ILE A 143 -9.74 4.35 -10.09
CA ILE A 143 -9.15 5.51 -10.77
C ILE A 143 -9.64 6.80 -10.13
N THR A 144 -10.94 6.93 -9.87
CA THR A 144 -11.52 8.11 -9.22
C THR A 144 -10.97 8.29 -7.80
N SER A 145 -10.84 7.21 -7.04
CA SER A 145 -10.22 7.23 -5.71
C SER A 145 -8.77 7.72 -5.78
N ALA A 146 -7.99 7.21 -6.74
CA ALA A 146 -6.61 7.62 -6.94
C ALA A 146 -6.49 9.10 -7.35
N GLN A 147 -7.30 9.55 -8.30
CA GLN A 147 -7.38 10.94 -8.74
C GLN A 147 -7.70 11.90 -7.58
N SER A 148 -8.58 11.51 -6.66
CA SER A 148 -8.91 12.35 -5.50
C SER A 148 -7.70 12.65 -4.60
N ARG A 149 -6.72 11.73 -4.55
CA ARG A 149 -5.49 11.88 -3.74
C ARG A 149 -4.38 12.59 -4.50
N THR A 150 -4.24 12.35 -5.81
CA THR A 150 -3.22 12.99 -6.64
C THR A 150 -3.64 14.37 -7.14
N HIS A 151 -4.90 14.77 -6.96
CA HIS A 151 -5.40 16.09 -7.34
C HIS A 151 -4.57 17.22 -6.72
N GLY A 152 -4.11 18.17 -7.56
CA GLY A 152 -3.28 19.30 -7.14
C GLY A 152 -1.79 18.95 -6.96
N THR A 153 -1.40 17.70 -7.20
CA THR A 153 0.00 17.28 -7.34
C THR A 153 0.41 17.24 -8.81
N GLU A 154 1.72 17.13 -9.07
CA GLU A 154 2.23 16.93 -10.43
C GLU A 154 1.84 15.56 -11.04
N PHE A 155 1.35 14.63 -10.23
CA PHE A 155 0.97 13.27 -10.65
C PHE A 155 -0.47 13.17 -11.15
N ALA A 156 -1.29 14.23 -11.05
CA ALA A 156 -2.69 14.19 -11.44
C ALA A 156 -2.90 13.74 -12.90
N SER A 157 -2.05 14.23 -13.81
CA SER A 157 -2.12 13.94 -15.24
C SER A 157 -1.71 12.50 -15.61
N LEU A 158 -1.11 11.75 -14.68
CA LEU A 158 -0.76 10.34 -14.91
C LEU A 158 -1.99 9.42 -14.84
N LEU A 159 -3.12 9.93 -14.36
CA LEU A 159 -4.38 9.19 -14.20
C LEU A 159 -5.52 9.77 -15.07
N GLU A 160 -5.19 10.59 -16.07
CA GLU A 160 -6.15 11.17 -17.04
C GLU A 160 -6.32 10.31 -18.31
#